data_AF-A0A7C2KSM5-F1
#
_entry.id   AF-A0A7C2KSM5-F1
#
_cell.length_a   1.000
_cell.length_b   1.000
_cell.length_c   1.000
_cell.angle_alpha   90.00
_cell.angle_beta   90.00
_cell.angle_gamma   90.00
#
_symmetry.space_group_name_H-M   'P 1'
#
loop_
_entity.id
_entity.type
_entity.pdbx_description
1 polymer ?
#
loop_
_entity_poly.entity_id
_entity_poly.type
_entity_poly.pdbx_seq_one_letter_code
_entity_poly.pdbx_strand_id
1 'polypeptide(L)'
;MRYLLLTLAIVLTACAAPLPSPPTNTPQSVITPTVVNQVPTATSATPVPTATPLATPTPAPTATPQPAVHPLFDPQRLSYDHNFSGPEIQAFLEARQSPLATMRITIGGRSHSFTDVLVSLSNLYSVSPRLLLSLMDLQSGVLSTPNPSSDQMAWAAGFRGENGNRRGLFAQLRWLTRELRAALRDYALLGPMALPPLTFADGSTLALPPGTDLSRYVLSRALAPTTTSNRLEALLVAVAPTYQRLFDLDPRLEPTDWPPPAEPFLTRPTERNFPVTSFFDHDAPFLRTNGSLHTFWGRAETDRAFAYDGHTGWDYAMGPPDRVLAAAPGQVVFAGYSDDGCATPAGAVIIEHGNGYRTLYWHLARVSVTVGTMVERGAVIGIAGDTGCARGAHLHLQVQYLGRDVDPYGWCGTDPDPWALNPVGQISVWLWVDMPSPCAPPPPGVVVVDDRDPGFLLSGDWQVIDMGYAGGAHFAPSTLTPSITRPWRFSDFAAPLVAVWQPVLPTGGQYRVLAYVPFALNGYDDSREARFLIRHQDGETVVTVDLEAERNWWADLGVYTFDPASSPLVATGTIAGDRRRGIWADAVAFVPVTDATTR
;
A
#
# COMPACT_ATOMS: atom_id res chain seq x y z
N MET A 1 -34.30 -20.95 -24.85
CA MET A 1 -35.58 -20.83 -24.13
C MET A 1 -35.80 -19.37 -23.79
N ARG A 2 -36.84 -18.76 -24.37
CA ARG A 2 -37.35 -17.41 -24.03
C ARG A 2 -38.00 -17.46 -22.65
N TYR A 3 -37.88 -16.40 -21.84
CA TYR A 3 -38.77 -15.89 -20.77
C TYR A 3 -37.91 -14.90 -19.96
N LEU A 4 -38.33 -13.72 -19.49
CA LEU A 4 -39.55 -12.94 -19.56
C LEU A 4 -39.15 -11.52 -19.06
N LEU A 5 -39.60 -10.46 -19.72
CA LEU A 5 -39.49 -9.08 -19.25
C LEU A 5 -40.37 -8.86 -18.01
N LEU A 6 -39.91 -8.06 -17.04
CA LEU A 6 -40.80 -7.21 -16.25
C LEU A 6 -40.10 -5.89 -15.88
N THR A 7 -40.54 -4.81 -16.52
CA THR A 7 -40.24 -3.42 -16.22
C THR A 7 -41.14 -2.93 -15.08
N LEU A 8 -40.57 -2.29 -14.05
CA LEU A 8 -41.32 -1.49 -13.09
C LEU A 8 -40.71 -0.08 -13.05
N ALA A 9 -41.42 0.89 -13.64
CA ALA A 9 -41.10 2.31 -13.57
C ALA A 9 -41.91 2.91 -12.41
N ILE A 10 -41.24 3.50 -11.43
CA ILE A 10 -41.86 4.31 -10.38
C ILE A 10 -41.44 5.77 -10.63
N VAL A 11 -42.45 6.61 -10.89
CA VAL A 11 -42.33 8.06 -11.06
C VAL A 11 -42.39 8.70 -9.67
N LEU A 12 -41.35 9.45 -9.31
CA LEU A 12 -41.34 10.33 -8.14
C LEU A 12 -41.15 11.77 -8.61
N THR A 13 -42.22 12.55 -8.56
CA THR A 13 -42.23 14.01 -8.63
C THR A 13 -42.66 14.56 -7.29
N ALA A 14 -41.80 15.34 -6.63
CA ALA A 14 -42.19 16.23 -5.53
C ALA A 14 -41.27 17.46 -5.51
N CYS A 15 -41.91 18.62 -5.34
CA CYS A 15 -41.42 19.95 -5.65
C CYS A 15 -40.45 20.52 -4.60
N ALA A 16 -39.51 21.35 -5.07
CA ALA A 16 -38.67 22.22 -4.27
C ALA A 16 -39.44 23.46 -3.78
N ALA A 17 -39.16 23.90 -2.54
CA ALA A 17 -39.55 25.20 -2.00
C ALA A 17 -38.30 26.05 -1.71
N PRO A 18 -38.32 27.38 -1.96
CA PRO A 18 -37.12 28.23 -1.95
C PRO A 18 -36.72 28.76 -0.55
N LEU A 19 -35.44 29.12 -0.45
CA LEU A 19 -34.74 29.60 0.75
C LEU A 19 -35.18 31.01 1.22
N PRO A 20 -35.22 31.29 2.53
CA PRO A 20 -35.36 32.64 3.05
C PRO A 20 -34.04 33.45 3.01
N SER A 21 -34.18 34.74 2.72
CA SER A 21 -33.11 35.74 2.52
C SER A 21 -32.41 36.17 3.83
N PRO A 22 -31.15 36.65 3.75
CA PRO A 22 -30.35 37.00 4.93
C PRO A 22 -30.70 38.40 5.48
N PRO A 23 -30.63 38.62 6.80
CA PRO A 23 -30.73 39.95 7.37
C PRO A 23 -29.45 40.77 7.20
N THR A 24 -29.67 42.04 6.92
CA THR A 24 -28.75 43.14 6.63
C THR A 24 -27.92 43.62 7.82
N ASN A 25 -26.67 44.02 7.52
CA ASN A 25 -25.68 44.63 8.40
C ASN A 25 -26.13 45.95 9.06
N THR A 26 -25.66 46.17 10.28
CA THR A 26 -25.55 47.53 10.89
C THR A 26 -24.11 47.74 11.39
N PRO A 27 -23.46 48.90 11.10
CA PRO A 27 -22.03 49.07 11.32
C PRO A 27 -21.72 49.89 12.58
N GLN A 28 -20.82 49.40 13.44
CA GLN A 28 -20.13 50.15 14.50
C GLN A 28 -18.87 49.37 14.89
N SER A 29 -17.72 49.91 15.28
CA SER A 29 -17.09 51.22 15.23
C SER A 29 -15.59 50.97 15.40
N VAL A 30 -14.77 51.73 14.70
CA VAL A 30 -13.30 51.71 14.76
C VAL A 30 -12.80 52.08 16.17
N ILE A 31 -11.95 51.22 16.75
CA ILE A 31 -11.06 51.59 17.86
C ILE A 31 -9.68 50.96 17.60
N THR A 32 -8.72 51.78 17.19
CA THR A 32 -7.28 51.55 17.43
C THR A 32 -6.96 52.26 18.74
N PRO A 33 -6.10 51.74 19.64
CA PRO A 33 -4.68 52.08 19.49
C PRO A 33 -3.64 51.13 20.14
N THR A 34 -2.41 51.33 19.69
CA THR A 34 -1.12 51.24 20.42
C THR A 34 -0.41 49.89 20.62
N VAL A 35 0.72 49.83 19.94
CA VAL A 35 1.90 48.99 20.16
C VAL A 35 2.54 49.29 21.51
N VAL A 36 2.88 48.25 22.28
CA VAL A 36 3.93 48.31 23.31
C VAL A 36 4.79 47.05 23.20
N ASN A 37 6.03 47.21 22.76
CA ASN A 37 7.09 46.20 22.84
C ASN A 37 7.54 46.07 24.30
N GLN A 38 7.50 44.86 24.88
CA GLN A 38 8.38 44.49 25.99
C GLN A 38 8.82 43.03 25.91
N VAL A 39 10.14 42.86 25.80
CA VAL A 39 10.89 41.65 26.11
C VAL A 39 11.01 41.52 27.63
N PRO A 40 10.94 40.31 28.20
CA PRO A 40 11.80 40.00 29.33
C PRO A 40 12.58 38.69 29.19
N THR A 41 13.86 38.87 29.50
CA THR A 41 14.95 37.99 29.88
C THR A 41 14.61 36.75 30.70
N ALA A 42 15.42 35.71 30.44
CA ALA A 42 15.54 34.46 31.17
C ALA A 42 15.87 34.64 32.66
N THR A 43 15.31 33.77 33.50
CA THR A 43 15.93 33.39 34.77
C THR A 43 15.72 31.90 35.04
N SER A 44 16.79 31.26 35.49
CA SER A 44 17.00 29.87 35.83
C SER A 44 16.34 29.45 37.15
N ALA A 45 15.80 28.22 37.21
CA ALA A 45 15.59 27.46 38.44
C ALA A 45 15.80 25.95 38.20
N THR A 46 16.40 25.31 39.21
CA THR A 46 17.12 24.03 39.30
C THR A 46 16.24 22.75 39.20
N PRO A 47 16.86 21.56 38.98
CA PRO A 47 16.20 20.35 38.50
C PRO A 47 15.64 19.44 39.61
N VAL A 48 14.57 18.72 39.30
CA VAL A 48 13.93 17.65 40.09
C VAL A 48 13.86 16.40 39.19
N PRO A 49 14.10 15.18 39.70
CA PRO A 49 14.84 14.13 38.99
C PRO A 49 14.04 13.52 37.84
N THR A 50 14.58 13.64 36.63
CA THR A 50 14.10 12.94 35.43
C THR A 50 14.61 11.50 35.47
N ALA A 51 13.69 10.54 35.27
CA ALA A 51 14.06 9.17 34.98
C ALA A 51 15.02 9.17 33.77
N THR A 52 16.20 8.58 33.97
CA THR A 52 17.28 8.48 33.00
C THR A 52 16.76 8.01 31.63
N PRO A 53 16.80 8.85 30.58
CA PRO A 53 16.66 8.37 29.21
C PRO A 53 17.81 7.42 28.95
N LEU A 54 17.54 6.25 28.35
CA LEU A 54 18.58 5.42 27.76
C LEU A 54 19.47 6.31 26.88
N ALA A 55 20.78 6.28 27.15
CA ALA A 55 21.75 7.11 26.46
C ALA A 55 21.59 6.94 24.94
N THR A 56 21.26 8.03 24.26
CA THR A 56 21.48 8.11 22.82
C THR A 56 22.99 7.98 22.60
N PRO A 57 23.49 6.99 21.87
CA PRO A 57 24.91 6.94 21.58
C PRO A 57 25.25 8.18 20.76
N THR A 58 26.00 9.11 21.35
CA THR A 58 26.72 10.14 20.58
C THR A 58 27.64 9.38 19.63
N PRO A 59 27.46 9.48 18.30
CA PRO A 59 28.43 8.89 17.40
C PRO A 59 29.74 9.63 17.66
N ALA A 60 30.79 8.89 18.04
CA ALA A 60 32.15 9.31 17.73
C ALA A 60 32.18 9.71 16.24
N PRO A 61 33.10 10.57 15.77
CA PRO A 61 33.33 10.71 14.34
C PRO A 61 33.83 9.36 13.82
N THR A 62 32.89 8.48 13.51
CA THR A 62 33.11 7.19 12.88
C THR A 62 33.67 7.55 11.51
N ALA A 63 34.86 7.06 11.20
CA ALA A 63 35.33 7.01 9.83
C ALA A 63 34.14 6.58 8.97
N THR A 64 33.78 7.36 7.94
CA THR A 64 32.65 7.05 7.06
C THR A 64 32.74 5.57 6.72
N PRO A 65 31.78 4.72 7.16
CA PRO A 65 31.90 3.29 6.92
C PRO A 65 32.01 3.11 5.41
N GLN A 66 33.10 2.47 4.98
CA GLN A 66 33.27 2.15 3.58
C GLN A 66 32.06 1.32 3.16
N PRO A 67 31.33 1.70 2.09
CA PRO A 67 30.09 1.02 1.72
C PRO A 67 30.35 -0.47 1.58
N ALA A 68 29.44 -1.29 2.10
CA ALA A 68 29.55 -2.74 2.00
C ALA A 68 29.65 -3.12 0.51
N VAL A 69 30.68 -3.89 0.17
CA VAL A 69 30.84 -4.40 -1.21
C VAL A 69 30.26 -5.80 -1.24
N HIS A 70 29.12 -5.95 -1.89
CA HIS A 70 28.48 -7.26 -2.07
C HIS A 70 29.33 -8.16 -3.00
N PRO A 71 29.41 -9.47 -2.76
CA PRO A 71 30.31 -10.34 -3.53
C PRO A 71 30.05 -10.38 -5.03
N LEU A 72 28.77 -10.38 -5.44
CA LEU A 72 28.35 -10.48 -6.84
C LEU A 72 27.53 -9.27 -7.29
N PHE A 73 26.55 -8.89 -6.50
CA PHE A 73 25.57 -7.88 -6.85
C PHE A 73 24.84 -7.44 -5.58
N ASP A 74 24.60 -6.14 -5.45
CA ASP A 74 23.83 -5.57 -4.36
C ASP A 74 22.35 -6.00 -4.48
N PRO A 75 21.75 -6.60 -3.44
CA PRO A 75 20.37 -7.10 -3.51
C PRO A 75 19.33 -6.02 -3.79
N GLN A 76 19.58 -4.77 -3.39
CA GLN A 76 18.64 -3.68 -3.60
C GLN A 76 18.51 -3.36 -5.09
N ARG A 77 19.59 -3.53 -5.86
CA ARG A 77 19.60 -3.30 -7.31
C ARG A 77 18.87 -4.38 -8.13
N LEU A 78 18.24 -5.38 -7.51
CA LEU A 78 17.50 -6.43 -8.22
C LEU A 78 16.12 -5.95 -8.71
N SER A 79 15.46 -5.06 -7.97
CA SER A 79 14.04 -4.73 -8.16
C SER A 79 13.75 -3.40 -8.83
N TYR A 80 14.54 -2.36 -8.56
CA TYR A 80 14.30 -1.01 -9.05
C TYR A 80 15.62 -0.27 -9.28
N ASP A 81 15.61 0.61 -10.27
CA ASP A 81 16.69 1.56 -10.51
C ASP A 81 16.11 2.97 -10.40
N HIS A 82 16.43 3.65 -9.31
CA HIS A 82 16.16 5.08 -9.18
C HIS A 82 16.88 5.84 -10.31
N ASN A 83 16.23 6.86 -10.85
CA ASN A 83 16.75 7.73 -11.92
C ASN A 83 17.15 6.99 -13.22
N PHE A 84 16.44 5.93 -13.59
CA PHE A 84 16.63 5.25 -14.88
C PHE A 84 15.29 4.92 -15.54
N SER A 85 14.53 5.98 -15.84
CA SER A 85 13.18 5.90 -16.40
C SER A 85 13.22 5.83 -17.94
N GLY A 86 12.04 5.89 -18.58
CA GLY A 86 11.91 5.77 -20.04
C GLY A 86 12.79 6.76 -20.82
N PRO A 87 12.74 8.07 -20.53
CA PRO A 87 13.64 9.06 -21.11
C PRO A 87 15.13 8.73 -20.94
N GLU A 88 15.58 8.33 -19.74
CA GLU A 88 17.00 7.99 -19.52
C GLU A 88 17.40 6.72 -20.28
N ILE A 89 16.54 5.71 -20.33
CA ILE A 89 16.76 4.49 -21.12
C ILE A 89 16.86 4.83 -22.61
N GLN A 90 15.95 5.64 -23.14
CA GLN A 90 15.96 6.05 -24.54
C GLN A 90 17.26 6.80 -24.88
N ALA A 91 17.64 7.80 -24.06
CA ALA A 91 18.88 8.54 -24.23
C ALA A 91 20.12 7.64 -24.11
N PHE A 92 20.10 6.66 -23.19
CA PHE A 92 21.17 5.66 -23.03
C PHE A 92 21.39 4.83 -24.30
N LEU A 93 20.30 4.39 -24.95
CA LEU A 93 20.35 3.60 -26.18
C LEU A 93 20.80 4.44 -27.37
N GLU A 94 20.31 5.68 -27.49
CA GLU A 94 20.68 6.63 -28.55
C GLU A 94 22.15 7.04 -28.49
N ALA A 95 22.67 7.33 -27.30
CA ALA A 95 24.07 7.68 -27.10
C ALA A 95 25.03 6.55 -27.53
N ARG A 96 24.56 5.31 -27.54
CA ARG A 96 25.30 4.11 -27.99
C ARG A 96 25.04 3.75 -29.45
N GLN A 97 24.19 4.52 -30.15
CA GLN A 97 23.71 4.20 -31.49
C GLN A 97 23.12 2.77 -31.57
N SER A 98 22.52 2.30 -30.48
CA SER A 98 21.96 0.96 -30.41
C SER A 98 20.74 0.86 -31.34
N PRO A 99 20.60 -0.21 -32.14
CA PRO A 99 19.40 -0.40 -32.96
C PRO A 99 18.13 -0.52 -32.11
N LEU A 100 18.26 -0.88 -30.83
CA LEU A 100 17.16 -0.95 -29.87
C LEU A 100 16.48 0.42 -29.66
N ALA A 101 17.22 1.54 -29.82
CA ALA A 101 16.66 2.88 -29.68
C ALA A 101 15.52 3.19 -30.67
N THR A 102 15.55 2.57 -31.85
CA THR A 102 14.56 2.79 -32.91
C THR A 102 13.61 1.61 -33.11
N MET A 103 13.84 0.51 -32.38
CA MET A 103 13.12 -0.73 -32.57
C MET A 103 11.65 -0.59 -32.19
N ARG A 104 10.79 -1.20 -33.01
CA ARG A 104 9.35 -1.29 -32.79
C ARG A 104 8.92 -2.73 -32.57
N ILE A 105 8.13 -2.95 -31.52
CA ILE A 105 7.61 -4.25 -31.12
C ILE A 105 6.09 -4.20 -31.20
N THR A 106 5.48 -5.17 -31.90
CA THR A 106 4.02 -5.26 -32.00
C THR A 106 3.47 -6.16 -30.91
N ILE A 107 2.61 -5.62 -30.04
CA ILE A 107 1.97 -6.35 -28.94
C ILE A 107 0.47 -6.03 -28.99
N GLY A 108 -0.39 -7.07 -29.05
CA GLY A 108 -1.84 -6.87 -29.08
C GLY A 108 -2.35 -5.97 -30.21
N GLY A 109 -1.66 -5.97 -31.37
CA GLY A 109 -1.99 -5.12 -32.51
C GLY A 109 -1.53 -3.65 -32.40
N ARG A 110 -0.83 -3.28 -31.33
CA ARG A 110 -0.24 -1.93 -31.14
C ARG A 110 1.27 -1.98 -31.28
N SER A 111 1.85 -0.89 -31.78
CA SER A 111 3.31 -0.74 -31.93
C SER A 111 3.88 0.01 -30.72
N HIS A 112 4.91 -0.55 -30.09
CA HIS A 112 5.59 -0.01 -28.92
C HIS A 112 7.08 0.16 -29.21
N SER A 113 7.74 1.16 -28.61
CA SER A 113 9.20 1.21 -28.63
C SER A 113 9.80 0.10 -27.74
N PHE A 114 11.06 -0.25 -27.94
CA PHE A 114 11.77 -1.15 -27.01
C PHE A 114 11.79 -0.59 -25.58
N THR A 115 12.02 0.71 -25.43
CA THR A 115 12.01 1.43 -24.15
C THR A 115 10.67 1.27 -23.43
N ASP A 116 9.54 1.47 -24.12
CA ASP A 116 8.21 1.31 -23.52
C ASP A 116 8.00 -0.12 -23.00
N VAL A 117 8.45 -1.11 -23.76
CA VAL A 117 8.33 -2.54 -23.41
C VAL A 117 9.21 -2.87 -22.20
N LEU A 118 10.46 -2.39 -22.18
CA LEU A 118 11.38 -2.59 -21.05
C LEU A 118 10.84 -1.96 -19.78
N VAL A 119 10.46 -0.68 -19.82
CA VAL A 119 9.90 0.04 -18.68
C VAL A 119 8.62 -0.63 -18.19
N SER A 120 7.73 -1.04 -19.11
CA SER A 120 6.48 -1.72 -18.73
C SER A 120 6.76 -3.04 -17.99
N LEU A 121 7.68 -3.86 -18.49
CA LEU A 121 8.03 -5.14 -17.86
C LEU A 121 8.77 -4.93 -16.52
N SER A 122 9.73 -4.01 -16.46
CA SER A 122 10.44 -3.65 -15.24
C SER A 122 9.52 -3.10 -14.16
N ASN A 123 8.58 -2.23 -14.53
CA ASN A 123 7.63 -1.67 -13.59
C ASN A 123 6.66 -2.73 -13.07
N LEU A 124 6.10 -3.53 -13.98
CA LEU A 124 5.17 -4.59 -13.65
C LEU A 124 5.77 -5.65 -12.73
N TYR A 125 6.92 -6.20 -13.10
CA TYR A 125 7.52 -7.31 -12.36
C TYR A 125 8.48 -6.84 -11.25
N SER A 126 8.70 -5.54 -11.14
CA SER A 126 9.63 -4.95 -10.19
C SER A 126 11.02 -5.58 -10.32
N VAL A 127 11.59 -5.42 -11.52
CA VAL A 127 12.94 -5.89 -11.86
C VAL A 127 13.73 -4.75 -12.47
N SER A 128 14.98 -4.59 -12.03
CA SER A 128 15.89 -3.55 -12.51
C SER A 128 16.04 -3.58 -14.05
N PRO A 129 15.71 -2.48 -14.76
CA PRO A 129 15.97 -2.37 -16.19
C PRO A 129 17.47 -2.45 -16.53
N ARG A 130 18.37 -1.91 -15.68
CA ARG A 130 19.82 -2.03 -15.91
C ARG A 130 20.29 -3.48 -15.79
N LEU A 131 19.75 -4.25 -14.86
CA LEU A 131 20.05 -5.66 -14.72
C LEU A 131 19.58 -6.44 -15.96
N LEU A 132 18.36 -6.21 -16.44
CA LEU A 132 17.84 -6.85 -17.65
C LEU A 132 18.74 -6.57 -18.86
N LEU A 133 19.10 -5.30 -19.08
CA LEU A 133 20.01 -4.90 -20.15
C LEU A 133 21.40 -5.53 -20.00
N SER A 134 21.93 -5.59 -18.78
CA SER A 134 23.25 -6.21 -18.50
C SER A 134 23.25 -7.70 -18.78
N LEU A 135 22.21 -8.43 -18.38
CA LEU A 135 22.11 -9.87 -18.62
C LEU A 135 21.91 -10.16 -20.11
N MET A 136 21.15 -9.34 -20.83
CA MET A 136 21.03 -9.48 -22.28
C MET A 136 22.36 -9.23 -23.00
N ASP A 137 23.09 -8.19 -22.59
CA ASP A 137 24.40 -7.90 -23.18
C ASP A 137 25.45 -8.96 -22.83
N LEU A 138 25.42 -9.48 -21.60
CA LEU A 138 26.30 -10.57 -21.18
C LEU A 138 26.11 -11.81 -22.08
N GLN A 139 24.87 -12.13 -22.43
CA GLN A 139 24.53 -13.35 -23.16
C GLN A 139 24.73 -13.23 -24.67
N SER A 140 24.39 -12.07 -25.23
CA SER A 140 24.31 -11.89 -26.69
C SER A 140 25.17 -10.74 -27.21
N GLY A 141 25.65 -9.85 -26.35
CA GLY A 141 26.33 -8.62 -26.76
C GLY A 141 25.43 -7.65 -27.52
N VAL A 142 24.10 -7.75 -27.36
CA VAL A 142 23.11 -6.98 -28.15
C VAL A 142 23.22 -5.46 -27.96
N LEU A 143 23.79 -4.99 -26.84
CA LEU A 143 24.01 -3.57 -26.58
C LEU A 143 25.45 -3.13 -26.91
N SER A 144 26.41 -4.04 -26.76
CA SER A 144 27.83 -3.77 -27.02
C SER A 144 28.23 -3.94 -28.49
N THR A 145 27.41 -4.60 -29.31
CA THR A 145 27.66 -4.79 -30.75
C THR A 145 26.96 -3.67 -31.55
N PRO A 146 27.68 -2.87 -32.37
CA PRO A 146 27.04 -1.79 -33.15
C PRO A 146 25.94 -2.27 -34.10
N ASN A 147 26.13 -3.45 -34.71
CA ASN A 147 25.17 -4.09 -35.61
C ASN A 147 24.94 -5.55 -35.17
N PRO A 148 24.09 -5.79 -34.16
CA PRO A 148 23.81 -7.14 -33.69
C PRO A 148 23.13 -7.96 -34.78
N SER A 149 23.57 -9.21 -34.93
CA SER A 149 23.00 -10.16 -35.87
C SER A 149 21.55 -10.50 -35.54
N SER A 150 20.83 -11.06 -36.52
CA SER A 150 19.47 -11.55 -36.30
C SER A 150 19.38 -12.63 -35.22
N ASP A 151 20.46 -13.41 -35.01
CA ASP A 151 20.52 -14.44 -33.97
C ASP A 151 20.72 -13.82 -32.58
N GLN A 152 21.59 -12.80 -32.44
CA GLN A 152 21.74 -12.03 -31.21
C GLN A 152 20.41 -11.35 -30.81
N MET A 153 19.72 -10.74 -31.77
CA MET A 153 18.40 -10.12 -31.53
C MET A 153 17.32 -11.15 -31.17
N ALA A 154 17.38 -12.34 -31.77
CA ALA A 154 16.40 -13.41 -31.53
C ALA A 154 16.59 -14.10 -30.17
N TRP A 155 17.82 -14.14 -29.66
CA TRP A 155 18.21 -14.84 -28.43
C TRP A 155 18.96 -13.91 -27.47
N ALA A 156 18.46 -12.68 -27.34
CA ALA A 156 19.15 -11.63 -26.60
C ALA A 156 19.45 -12.00 -25.14
N ALA A 157 18.59 -12.81 -24.50
CA ALA A 157 18.82 -13.30 -23.14
C ALA A 157 19.43 -14.72 -23.09
N GLY A 158 19.80 -15.30 -24.24
CA GLY A 158 20.47 -16.60 -24.35
C GLY A 158 19.56 -17.83 -24.22
N PHE A 159 18.28 -17.68 -23.87
CA PHE A 159 17.39 -18.81 -23.62
C PHE A 159 16.81 -19.40 -24.91
N ARG A 160 17.28 -20.60 -25.28
CA ARG A 160 16.87 -21.33 -26.48
C ARG A 160 15.90 -22.49 -26.23
N GLY A 161 15.45 -22.68 -24.99
CA GLY A 161 14.56 -23.77 -24.59
C GLY A 161 13.15 -23.70 -25.20
N GLU A 162 12.28 -24.61 -24.77
CA GLU A 162 10.86 -24.69 -25.20
C GLU A 162 10.68 -24.78 -26.73
N ASN A 163 11.49 -25.59 -27.42
CA ASN A 163 11.47 -25.73 -28.89
C ASN A 163 11.61 -24.41 -29.66
N GLY A 164 12.24 -23.41 -29.04
CA GLY A 164 12.44 -22.09 -29.61
C GLY A 164 11.22 -21.18 -29.58
N ASN A 165 10.17 -21.53 -28.83
CA ASN A 165 8.95 -20.71 -28.68
C ASN A 165 9.21 -19.33 -28.06
N ARG A 166 10.36 -19.11 -27.42
CA ARG A 166 10.79 -17.82 -26.86
C ARG A 166 11.67 -16.99 -27.82
N ARG A 167 11.71 -17.33 -29.11
CA ARG A 167 12.49 -16.58 -30.09
C ARG A 167 11.96 -15.14 -30.24
N GLY A 168 12.88 -14.17 -30.23
CA GLY A 168 12.59 -12.75 -30.46
C GLY A 168 12.73 -11.91 -29.19
N LEU A 169 13.10 -10.63 -29.38
CA LEU A 169 13.51 -9.74 -28.30
C LEU A 169 12.47 -9.60 -27.18
N PHE A 170 11.19 -9.42 -27.53
CA PHE A 170 10.12 -9.33 -26.54
C PHE A 170 9.94 -10.61 -25.73
N ALA A 171 9.98 -11.77 -26.40
CA ALA A 171 9.83 -13.06 -25.72
C ALA A 171 11.01 -13.35 -24.79
N GLN A 172 12.24 -13.00 -25.21
CA GLN A 172 13.45 -13.12 -24.38
C GLN A 172 13.39 -12.20 -23.17
N LEU A 173 13.03 -10.92 -23.35
CA LEU A 173 12.93 -9.96 -22.27
C LEU A 173 11.83 -10.34 -21.27
N ARG A 174 10.65 -10.74 -21.76
CA ARG A 174 9.53 -11.21 -20.91
C ARG A 174 9.92 -12.47 -20.14
N TRP A 175 10.61 -13.42 -20.77
CA TRP A 175 11.10 -14.64 -20.11
C TRP A 175 12.07 -14.28 -18.99
N LEU A 176 13.13 -13.53 -19.29
CA LEU A 176 14.16 -13.16 -18.32
C LEU A 176 13.58 -12.42 -17.11
N THR A 177 12.69 -11.46 -17.37
CA THR A 177 12.02 -10.69 -16.31
C THR A 177 11.19 -11.61 -15.38
N ARG A 178 10.47 -12.58 -15.95
CA ARG A 178 9.68 -13.55 -15.17
C ARG A 178 10.56 -14.51 -14.39
N GLU A 179 11.70 -14.93 -14.92
CA GLU A 179 12.65 -15.78 -14.19
C GLU A 179 13.25 -15.05 -12.99
N LEU A 180 13.66 -13.79 -13.15
CA LEU A 180 14.17 -12.98 -12.04
C LEU A 180 13.11 -12.76 -10.96
N ARG A 181 11.88 -12.41 -11.34
CA ARG A 181 10.76 -12.28 -10.38
C ARG A 181 10.41 -13.61 -9.70
N ALA A 182 10.45 -14.72 -10.43
CA ALA A 182 10.23 -16.04 -9.86
C ALA A 182 11.32 -16.42 -8.86
N ALA A 183 12.58 -16.02 -9.12
CA ALA A 183 13.69 -16.22 -8.20
C ALA A 183 13.54 -15.42 -6.91
N LEU A 184 13.19 -14.13 -7.01
CA LEU A 184 12.88 -13.29 -5.85
C LEU A 184 11.77 -13.92 -5.01
N ARG A 185 10.68 -14.35 -5.64
CA ARG A 185 9.59 -15.07 -4.97
C ARG A 185 10.12 -16.30 -4.26
N ASP A 186 10.73 -17.25 -4.96
CA ASP A 186 11.09 -18.53 -4.34
C ASP A 186 12.10 -18.34 -3.19
N TYR A 187 12.98 -17.34 -3.26
CA TYR A 187 13.85 -16.98 -2.14
C TYR A 187 13.07 -16.44 -0.94
N ALA A 188 12.11 -15.53 -1.19
CA ALA A 188 11.22 -15.00 -0.16
C ALA A 188 10.51 -16.12 0.60
N LEU A 189 10.04 -17.12 -0.13
CA LEU A 189 9.18 -18.19 0.36
C LEU A 189 9.93 -19.31 1.07
N LEU A 190 11.03 -19.75 0.49
CA LEU A 190 11.73 -20.97 0.93
C LEU A 190 12.95 -20.63 1.79
N GLY A 191 13.38 -19.37 1.77
CA GLY A 191 14.61 -18.93 2.39
C GLY A 191 15.85 -19.60 1.79
N PRO A 192 17.05 -19.26 2.28
CA PRO A 192 18.31 -19.75 1.74
C PRO A 192 18.58 -21.25 1.99
N MET A 193 17.75 -21.93 2.80
CA MET A 193 17.98 -23.31 3.24
C MET A 193 17.23 -24.35 2.39
N ALA A 194 16.19 -23.95 1.66
CA ALA A 194 15.31 -24.88 0.94
C ALA A 194 15.10 -24.47 -0.53
N LEU A 195 16.08 -23.78 -1.12
CA LEU A 195 15.99 -23.29 -2.50
C LEU A 195 15.88 -24.46 -3.51
N PRO A 196 15.02 -24.34 -4.54
CA PRO A 196 14.90 -25.34 -5.59
C PRO A 196 16.21 -25.52 -6.37
N PRO A 197 16.49 -26.73 -6.91
CA PRO A 197 17.65 -26.95 -7.75
C PRO A 197 17.55 -26.13 -9.05
N LEU A 198 18.71 -25.71 -9.56
CA LEU A 198 18.83 -25.07 -10.87
C LEU A 198 18.63 -26.11 -11.97
N THR A 199 18.03 -25.70 -13.10
CA THR A 199 17.92 -26.52 -14.31
C THR A 199 18.68 -25.84 -15.45
N PHE A 200 19.58 -26.58 -16.10
CA PHE A 200 20.46 -26.07 -17.16
C PHE A 200 19.88 -26.29 -18.57
N ALA A 201 20.51 -25.67 -19.57
CA ALA A 201 20.09 -25.76 -20.97
C ALA A 201 20.10 -27.19 -21.52
N ASP A 202 20.96 -28.07 -20.99
CA ASP A 202 21.06 -29.49 -21.34
C ASP A 202 20.10 -30.39 -20.53
N GLY A 203 19.26 -29.80 -19.68
CA GLY A 203 18.33 -30.51 -18.80
C GLY A 203 18.96 -31.07 -17.53
N SER A 204 20.27 -30.91 -17.33
CA SER A 204 20.91 -31.27 -16.06
C SER A 204 20.45 -30.36 -14.93
N THR A 205 20.54 -30.85 -13.69
CA THR A 205 20.16 -30.08 -12.49
C THR A 205 21.31 -29.96 -11.50
N LEU A 206 21.33 -28.87 -10.73
CA LEU A 206 22.30 -28.63 -9.66
C LEU A 206 21.57 -28.14 -8.41
N ALA A 207 21.71 -28.89 -7.32
CA ALA A 207 21.30 -28.42 -6.00
C ALA A 207 22.25 -27.32 -5.52
N LEU A 208 21.69 -26.25 -4.96
CA LEU A 208 22.47 -25.16 -4.40
C LEU A 208 22.85 -25.44 -2.95
N PRO A 209 24.03 -24.97 -2.48
CA PRO A 209 24.40 -25.08 -1.08
C PRO A 209 23.38 -24.39 -0.16
N PRO A 210 23.03 -24.98 1.00
CA PRO A 210 22.27 -24.28 2.02
C PRO A 210 22.99 -22.99 2.44
N GLY A 211 22.24 -21.90 2.60
CA GLY A 211 22.81 -20.59 2.91
C GLY A 211 23.21 -19.77 1.69
N THR A 212 22.83 -20.17 0.47
CA THR A 212 23.09 -19.38 -0.75
C THR A 212 22.48 -17.98 -0.62
N ASP A 213 23.25 -16.94 -0.92
CA ASP A 213 22.79 -15.55 -0.84
C ASP A 213 21.77 -15.20 -1.93
N LEU A 214 20.94 -14.19 -1.67
CA LEU A 214 19.84 -13.77 -2.54
C LEU A 214 20.31 -13.45 -3.97
N SER A 215 21.30 -12.57 -4.10
CA SER A 215 21.81 -12.13 -5.41
C SER A 215 22.38 -13.31 -6.20
N ARG A 216 23.18 -14.18 -5.57
CA ARG A 216 23.67 -15.40 -6.20
C ARG A 216 22.55 -16.29 -6.67
N TYR A 217 21.52 -16.54 -5.87
CA TYR A 217 20.39 -17.37 -6.25
C TYR A 217 19.63 -16.79 -7.46
N VAL A 218 19.27 -15.51 -7.39
CA VAL A 218 18.50 -14.81 -8.43
C VAL A 218 19.23 -14.82 -9.78
N LEU A 219 20.51 -14.47 -9.77
CA LEU A 219 21.33 -14.49 -10.98
C LEU A 219 21.55 -15.93 -11.48
N SER A 220 21.80 -16.88 -10.59
CA SER A 220 22.01 -18.28 -10.98
C SER A 220 20.78 -18.88 -11.64
N ARG A 221 19.59 -18.59 -11.11
CA ARG A 221 18.33 -19.07 -11.67
C ARG A 221 18.02 -18.47 -13.04
N ALA A 222 18.34 -17.21 -13.26
CA ALA A 222 18.19 -16.57 -14.57
C ALA A 222 19.20 -17.09 -15.61
N LEU A 223 20.42 -17.43 -15.19
CA LEU A 223 21.51 -17.83 -16.09
C LEU A 223 21.56 -19.34 -16.36
N ALA A 224 21.19 -20.19 -15.41
CA ALA A 224 21.29 -21.64 -15.56
C ALA A 224 20.58 -22.17 -16.82
N PRO A 225 19.34 -21.76 -17.17
CA PRO A 225 18.64 -22.27 -18.33
C PRO A 225 19.27 -21.92 -19.69
N THR A 226 20.31 -21.08 -19.71
CA THR A 226 21.00 -20.62 -20.93
C THR A 226 22.41 -21.20 -21.06
N THR A 227 22.86 -22.00 -20.10
CA THR A 227 24.26 -22.41 -19.97
C THR A 227 24.38 -23.84 -19.46
N THR A 228 25.61 -24.28 -19.23
CA THR A 228 25.97 -25.56 -18.59
C THR A 228 26.51 -25.31 -17.18
N SER A 229 26.42 -26.30 -16.29
CA SER A 229 26.84 -26.15 -14.88
C SER A 229 28.28 -25.67 -14.71
N ASN A 230 29.21 -26.18 -15.54
CA ASN A 230 30.62 -25.77 -15.53
C ASN A 230 30.90 -24.35 -16.02
N ARG A 231 29.93 -23.67 -16.63
CA ARG A 231 30.04 -22.29 -17.14
C ARG A 231 29.33 -21.26 -16.27
N LEU A 232 28.50 -21.70 -15.31
CA LEU A 232 27.68 -20.80 -14.51
C LEU A 232 28.51 -19.77 -13.72
N GLU A 233 29.54 -20.21 -13.00
CA GLU A 233 30.38 -19.29 -12.20
C GLU A 233 31.07 -18.23 -13.06
N ALA A 234 31.52 -18.59 -14.26
CA ALA A 234 32.13 -17.64 -15.18
C ALA A 234 31.13 -16.54 -15.62
N LEU A 235 29.86 -16.91 -15.84
CA LEU A 235 28.81 -15.94 -16.15
C LEU A 235 28.46 -15.07 -14.94
N LEU A 236 28.33 -15.65 -13.75
CA LEU A 236 28.04 -14.90 -12.52
C LEU A 236 29.10 -13.82 -12.24
N VAL A 237 30.39 -14.18 -12.33
CA VAL A 237 31.49 -13.23 -12.14
C VAL A 237 31.53 -12.15 -13.24
N ALA A 238 31.01 -12.44 -14.44
CA ALA A 238 30.95 -11.50 -15.55
C ALA A 238 29.77 -10.51 -15.49
N VAL A 239 28.79 -10.69 -14.58
CA VAL A 239 27.65 -9.78 -14.41
C VAL A 239 28.13 -8.38 -14.01
N ALA A 240 28.90 -8.27 -12.93
CA ALA A 240 29.32 -6.96 -12.41
C ALA A 240 30.20 -6.17 -13.42
N PRO A 241 31.22 -6.75 -14.06
CA PRO A 241 31.99 -6.06 -15.11
C PRO A 241 31.14 -5.65 -16.33
N THR A 242 30.12 -6.44 -16.69
CA THR A 242 29.21 -6.09 -17.79
C THR A 242 28.32 -4.91 -17.42
N TYR A 243 27.72 -4.94 -16.23
CA TYR A 243 26.93 -3.84 -15.70
C TYR A 243 27.76 -2.55 -15.61
N GLN A 244 28.97 -2.63 -15.05
CA GLN A 244 29.87 -1.49 -14.93
C GLN A 244 30.29 -0.93 -16.30
N ARG A 245 30.59 -1.80 -17.27
CA ARG A 245 30.89 -1.37 -18.65
C ARG A 245 29.71 -0.62 -19.28
N LEU A 246 28.49 -1.07 -19.05
CA LEU A 246 27.31 -0.45 -19.62
C LEU A 246 26.98 0.87 -18.94
N PHE A 247 27.01 0.95 -17.61
CA PHE A 247 26.41 2.06 -16.86
C PHE A 247 27.40 2.92 -16.08
N ASP A 248 28.70 2.62 -16.13
CA ASP A 248 29.73 3.28 -15.31
C ASP A 248 29.40 3.23 -13.80
N LEU A 249 28.82 2.11 -13.37
CA LEU A 249 28.34 1.88 -12.01
C LEU A 249 28.73 0.48 -11.54
N ASP A 250 29.37 0.37 -10.37
CA ASP A 250 29.64 -0.93 -9.76
C ASP A 250 28.37 -1.44 -9.06
N PRO A 251 27.72 -2.50 -9.56
CA PRO A 251 26.47 -2.97 -8.99
C PRO A 251 26.64 -3.69 -7.66
N ARG A 252 27.87 -3.88 -7.17
CA ARG A 252 28.16 -4.47 -5.86
C ARG A 252 28.06 -3.47 -4.71
N LEU A 253 28.01 -2.18 -5.04
CA LEU A 253 27.90 -1.10 -4.07
C LEU A 253 26.42 -0.80 -3.80
N GLU A 254 26.10 -0.64 -2.53
CA GLU A 254 24.80 -0.13 -2.08
C GLU A 254 24.47 1.19 -2.80
N PRO A 255 23.22 1.37 -3.27
CA PRO A 255 22.77 2.64 -3.81
C PRO A 255 22.81 3.75 -2.76
N THR A 256 23.44 4.88 -3.08
CA THR A 256 23.57 6.04 -2.16
C THR A 256 22.64 7.20 -2.51
N ASP A 257 22.01 7.15 -3.69
CA ASP A 257 21.12 8.18 -4.23
C ASP A 257 19.63 7.89 -3.96
N TRP A 258 19.35 6.81 -3.24
CA TRP A 258 17.98 6.39 -2.96
C TRP A 258 17.37 7.29 -1.88
N PRO A 259 16.15 7.85 -2.10
CA PRO A 259 15.49 8.67 -1.09
C PRO A 259 15.25 7.82 0.16
N PRO A 260 15.14 8.42 1.36
CA PRO A 260 14.63 7.72 2.53
C PRO A 260 13.12 7.45 2.40
N PRO A 261 12.55 6.55 3.22
CA PRO A 261 11.10 6.38 3.32
C PRO A 261 10.41 7.72 3.58
N ALA A 262 9.31 7.97 2.89
CA ALA A 262 8.59 9.22 2.99
C ALA A 262 7.69 9.24 4.23
N GLU A 263 7.48 10.43 4.77
CA GLU A 263 6.34 10.71 5.67
C GLU A 263 5.01 10.37 4.97
N PRO A 264 3.91 10.15 5.72
CA PRO A 264 2.60 9.87 5.16
C PRO A 264 2.19 10.88 4.08
N PHE A 265 1.80 10.39 2.90
CA PHE A 265 1.47 11.21 1.73
C PHE A 265 0.30 10.68 0.88
N LEU A 266 -0.11 9.43 1.11
CA LEU A 266 -1.25 8.80 0.45
C LEU A 266 -2.57 9.23 1.11
N THR A 267 -3.63 9.27 0.32
CA THR A 267 -5.02 9.33 0.79
C THR A 267 -5.80 8.19 0.18
N ARG A 268 -6.97 7.89 0.77
CA ARG A 268 -7.84 6.82 0.28
C ARG A 268 -8.02 6.85 -1.26
N PRO A 269 -7.83 5.73 -1.99
CA PRO A 269 -7.92 5.69 -3.44
C PRO A 269 -9.36 5.50 -3.96
N THR A 270 -10.37 5.87 -3.17
CA THR A 270 -11.78 5.56 -3.43
C THR A 270 -12.68 6.73 -3.01
N GLU A 271 -13.84 6.88 -3.65
CA GLU A 271 -14.79 7.98 -3.36
C GLU A 271 -15.50 7.86 -2.00
N ARG A 272 -15.53 6.64 -1.43
CA ARG A 272 -16.11 6.31 -0.12
C ARG A 272 -15.36 5.12 0.48
N ASN A 273 -15.64 4.76 1.73
CA ASN A 273 -15.04 3.57 2.29
C ASN A 273 -15.62 2.30 1.63
N PHE A 274 -14.76 1.31 1.42
CA PHE A 274 -15.14 0.01 0.93
C PHE A 274 -14.56 -1.04 1.86
N PRO A 275 -15.30 -2.12 2.12
CA PRO A 275 -14.76 -3.26 2.82
C PRO A 275 -13.43 -3.74 2.27
N VAL A 276 -12.48 -3.93 3.16
CA VAL A 276 -11.26 -4.69 2.82
C VAL A 276 -11.62 -6.17 2.79
N THR A 277 -11.29 -6.84 1.71
CA THR A 277 -11.50 -8.28 1.49
C THR A 277 -10.22 -9.09 1.59
N SER A 278 -9.05 -8.46 1.54
CA SER A 278 -7.78 -9.11 1.84
C SER A 278 -6.71 -8.06 2.17
N PHE A 279 -5.72 -8.44 2.97
CA PHE A 279 -4.69 -7.56 3.54
C PHE A 279 -3.33 -7.88 2.97
N PHE A 280 -2.35 -6.99 3.11
CA PHE A 280 -0.98 -7.35 2.80
C PHE A 280 -0.54 -8.50 3.70
N ASP A 281 0.14 -9.48 3.13
CA ASP A 281 0.62 -10.65 3.86
C ASP A 281 2.08 -10.45 4.29
N HIS A 282 2.31 -10.23 5.57
CA HIS A 282 3.64 -9.90 6.11
C HIS A 282 4.57 -11.10 6.26
N ASP A 283 4.09 -12.34 6.23
CA ASP A 283 5.01 -13.49 6.31
C ASP A 283 5.49 -13.91 4.92
N ALA A 284 4.60 -13.84 3.92
CA ALA A 284 4.91 -14.34 2.60
C ALA A 284 4.01 -13.73 1.50
N PRO A 285 4.20 -12.44 1.16
CA PRO A 285 3.33 -11.71 0.22
C PRO A 285 3.32 -12.28 -1.21
N PHE A 286 4.18 -13.25 -1.52
CA PHE A 286 4.29 -13.89 -2.83
C PHE A 286 3.85 -15.36 -2.89
N LEU A 287 3.19 -15.88 -1.84
CA LEU A 287 2.93 -17.31 -1.69
C LEU A 287 1.92 -17.94 -2.67
N ARG A 288 1.88 -19.28 -2.56
CA ARG A 288 0.82 -20.16 -3.07
C ARG A 288 0.10 -20.97 -1.98
N THR A 289 0.72 -21.29 -0.82
CA THR A 289 0.07 -21.93 0.35
C THR A 289 0.95 -21.97 1.60
N ASN A 290 0.58 -21.28 2.69
CA ASN A 290 0.96 -21.56 4.08
C ASN A 290 -0.28 -21.73 4.99
N GLY A 291 -1.49 -21.44 4.47
CA GLY A 291 -2.76 -21.61 5.18
C GLY A 291 -3.13 -20.43 6.08
N SER A 292 -2.38 -19.33 6.08
CA SER A 292 -2.72 -18.12 6.82
C SER A 292 -2.15 -16.85 6.20
N LEU A 293 -2.83 -15.73 6.38
CA LEU A 293 -2.36 -14.40 6.00
C LEU A 293 -1.91 -13.64 7.25
N HIS A 294 -0.67 -13.18 7.30
CA HIS A 294 -0.16 -12.39 8.41
C HIS A 294 -0.49 -10.90 8.21
N THR A 295 -1.50 -10.43 8.93
CA THR A 295 -1.94 -9.03 8.87
C THR A 295 -0.94 -8.08 9.53
N PHE A 296 -1.05 -6.79 9.22
CA PHE A 296 -0.26 -5.73 9.86
C PHE A 296 -0.39 -5.67 11.39
N TRP A 297 -1.41 -6.30 11.99
CA TRP A 297 -1.55 -6.47 13.44
C TRP A 297 -0.62 -7.53 14.06
N GLY A 298 0.17 -8.23 13.25
CA GLY A 298 0.95 -9.39 13.70
C GLY A 298 0.10 -10.63 13.97
N ARG A 299 -1.15 -10.66 13.47
CA ARG A 299 -2.06 -11.80 13.62
C ARG A 299 -2.11 -12.62 12.34
N ALA A 300 -2.01 -13.94 12.50
CA ALA A 300 -2.24 -14.91 11.44
C ALA A 300 -3.75 -15.10 11.24
N GLU A 301 -4.23 -14.79 10.04
CA GLU A 301 -5.62 -14.94 9.65
C GLU A 301 -5.84 -16.22 8.85
N THR A 302 -6.88 -16.99 9.18
CA THR A 302 -7.16 -18.30 8.57
C THR A 302 -8.57 -18.39 7.96
N ASP A 303 -9.40 -17.37 8.13
CA ASP A 303 -10.73 -17.30 7.52
C ASP A 303 -10.60 -17.17 6.00
N ARG A 304 -11.19 -18.12 5.28
CA ARG A 304 -11.17 -18.19 3.81
C ARG A 304 -11.78 -16.98 3.12
N ALA A 305 -12.56 -16.15 3.82
CA ALA A 305 -13.08 -14.90 3.27
C ALA A 305 -11.98 -13.85 3.04
N PHE A 306 -10.84 -13.96 3.74
CA PHE A 306 -9.76 -12.97 3.71
C PHE A 306 -8.38 -13.58 3.47
N ALA A 307 -8.20 -14.83 3.88
CA ALA A 307 -7.00 -15.61 3.70
C ALA A 307 -7.01 -16.30 2.33
N TYR A 308 -6.23 -15.74 1.41
CA TYR A 308 -5.68 -16.50 0.30
C TYR A 308 -4.17 -16.37 0.32
N ASP A 309 -3.49 -17.41 -0.12
CA ASP A 309 -2.09 -17.62 0.20
C ASP A 309 -1.18 -16.65 -0.56
N GLY A 310 -0.65 -15.65 0.14
CA GLY A 310 0.22 -14.60 -0.39
C GLY A 310 -0.52 -13.45 -1.04
N HIS A 311 -0.37 -12.25 -0.48
CA HIS A 311 -0.99 -11.04 -1.01
C HIS A 311 -0.06 -9.83 -0.87
N THR A 312 0.25 -9.17 -2.00
CA THR A 312 1.21 -8.05 -2.08
C THR A 312 0.58 -6.67 -1.86
N GLY A 313 -0.67 -6.60 -1.43
CA GLY A 313 -1.44 -5.36 -1.42
C GLY A 313 -2.67 -5.45 -0.55
N TRP A 314 -3.64 -4.60 -0.83
CA TRP A 314 -4.91 -4.52 -0.14
C TRP A 314 -6.06 -4.58 -1.14
N ASP A 315 -7.02 -5.46 -0.88
CA ASP A 315 -8.17 -5.64 -1.76
C ASP A 315 -9.39 -4.95 -1.17
N TYR A 316 -9.98 -4.02 -1.92
CA TYR A 316 -11.20 -3.31 -1.56
C TYR A 316 -12.38 -3.81 -2.39
N ALA A 317 -13.49 -4.18 -1.76
CA ALA A 317 -14.70 -4.73 -2.37
C ALA A 317 -15.46 -3.71 -3.25
N MET A 318 -14.87 -3.38 -4.39
CA MET A 318 -15.33 -2.37 -5.35
C MET A 318 -15.68 -3.03 -6.68
N GLY A 319 -16.75 -2.59 -7.33
CA GLY A 319 -17.12 -3.09 -8.66
C GLY A 319 -17.65 -2.00 -9.57
N PRO A 320 -17.83 -2.27 -10.88
CA PRO A 320 -18.41 -1.27 -11.77
C PRO A 320 -19.76 -0.78 -11.24
N PRO A 321 -20.02 0.55 -11.18
CA PRO A 321 -19.26 1.64 -11.78
C PRO A 321 -18.31 2.40 -10.83
N ASP A 322 -17.93 1.82 -9.69
CA ASP A 322 -17.09 2.47 -8.68
C ASP A 322 -15.76 2.96 -9.29
N ARG A 323 -15.43 4.21 -8.99
CA ARG A 323 -14.23 4.89 -9.51
C ARG A 323 -13.03 4.63 -8.62
N VAL A 324 -11.90 4.37 -9.27
CA VAL A 324 -10.60 4.27 -8.61
C VAL A 324 -9.88 5.60 -8.77
N LEU A 325 -9.37 6.12 -7.66
CA LEU A 325 -8.72 7.43 -7.56
C LEU A 325 -7.22 7.27 -7.31
N ALA A 326 -6.42 8.21 -7.80
CA ALA A 326 -5.01 8.30 -7.46
C ALA A 326 -4.84 8.66 -5.96
N ALA A 327 -4.17 7.79 -5.20
CA ALA A 327 -3.93 8.00 -3.77
C ALA A 327 -3.01 9.20 -3.47
N ALA A 328 -2.15 9.58 -4.41
CA ALA A 328 -1.28 10.74 -4.31
C ALA A 328 -0.91 11.28 -5.70
N PRO A 329 -0.41 12.53 -5.79
CA PRO A 329 0.07 13.07 -7.05
C PRO A 329 1.26 12.28 -7.58
N GLY A 330 1.40 12.20 -8.91
CA GLY A 330 2.51 11.48 -9.52
C GLY A 330 2.39 11.32 -11.02
N GLN A 331 3.35 10.62 -11.61
CA GLN A 331 3.37 10.31 -13.04
C GLN A 331 2.88 8.89 -13.30
N VAL A 332 1.95 8.72 -14.23
CA VAL A 332 1.52 7.40 -14.70
C VAL A 332 2.64 6.74 -15.50
N VAL A 333 3.22 5.67 -14.96
CA VAL A 333 4.33 4.91 -15.57
C VAL A 333 3.89 3.58 -16.20
N PHE A 334 2.63 3.17 -15.96
CA PHE A 334 1.96 2.10 -16.69
C PHE A 334 0.44 2.36 -16.72
N ALA A 335 -0.21 2.09 -17.84
CA ALA A 335 -1.66 2.16 -18.00
C ALA A 335 -2.11 1.23 -19.14
N GLY A 336 -2.80 0.14 -18.81
CA GLY A 336 -3.24 -0.83 -19.81
C GLY A 336 -3.67 -2.16 -19.22
N TYR A 337 -3.69 -3.20 -20.06
CA TYR A 337 -4.00 -4.56 -19.64
C TYR A 337 -2.75 -5.43 -19.74
N SER A 338 -2.40 -6.12 -18.67
CA SER A 338 -1.26 -7.03 -18.63
C SER A 338 -1.60 -8.32 -17.90
N ASP A 339 -0.85 -9.38 -18.17
CA ASP A 339 -0.93 -10.64 -17.46
C ASP A 339 -0.34 -10.48 -16.05
N ASP A 340 -1.19 -10.64 -15.05
CA ASP A 340 -0.88 -10.63 -13.62
C ASP A 340 -0.52 -12.03 -13.07
N GLY A 341 -0.48 -13.05 -13.93
CA GLY A 341 -0.08 -14.41 -13.57
C GLY A 341 -1.11 -15.49 -13.92
N CYS A 342 -2.31 -15.11 -14.37
CA CYS A 342 -3.41 -16.02 -14.69
C CYS A 342 -3.64 -16.22 -16.19
N ALA A 343 -2.71 -15.77 -17.05
CA ALA A 343 -2.80 -15.86 -18.51
C ALA A 343 -4.00 -15.09 -19.13
N THR A 344 -4.74 -14.34 -18.31
CA THR A 344 -5.79 -13.40 -18.71
C THR A 344 -5.30 -11.97 -18.44
N PRO A 345 -5.59 -11.00 -19.31
CA PRO A 345 -5.18 -9.61 -19.06
C PRO A 345 -5.98 -8.98 -17.91
N ALA A 346 -5.28 -8.42 -16.93
CA ALA A 346 -5.77 -7.57 -15.86
C ALA A 346 -5.57 -6.10 -16.21
N GLY A 347 -6.59 -5.26 -16.02
CA GLY A 347 -6.46 -3.82 -16.16
C GLY A 347 -5.65 -3.23 -15.01
N ALA A 348 -4.64 -2.42 -15.31
CA ALA A 348 -3.77 -1.83 -14.31
C ALA A 348 -3.33 -0.40 -14.63
N VAL A 349 -3.07 0.35 -13.55
CA VAL A 349 -2.40 1.65 -13.56
C VAL A 349 -1.27 1.61 -12.54
N ILE A 350 -0.10 2.15 -12.88
CA ILE A 350 1.02 2.34 -11.94
C ILE A 350 1.40 3.81 -11.95
N ILE A 351 1.48 4.42 -10.77
CA ILE A 351 1.83 5.83 -10.58
C ILE A 351 3.12 5.91 -9.75
N GLU A 352 4.14 6.58 -10.28
CA GLU A 352 5.38 6.92 -9.57
C GLU A 352 5.25 8.29 -8.91
N HIS A 353 5.60 8.39 -7.62
CA HIS A 353 5.37 9.59 -6.81
C HIS A 353 6.62 10.47 -6.64
N GLY A 354 7.78 10.01 -7.12
CA GLY A 354 9.03 10.79 -7.08
C GLY A 354 9.77 10.78 -5.73
N ASN A 355 9.20 10.11 -4.72
CA ASN A 355 9.81 9.88 -3.41
C ASN A 355 10.28 8.41 -3.23
N GLY A 356 10.48 7.69 -4.34
CA GLY A 356 10.82 6.27 -4.35
C GLY A 356 9.63 5.33 -4.18
N TYR A 357 8.42 5.87 -3.94
CA TYR A 357 7.20 5.09 -3.88
C TYR A 357 6.45 5.10 -5.21
N ARG A 358 5.80 3.98 -5.48
CA ARG A 358 4.77 3.86 -6.50
C ARG A 358 3.55 3.12 -5.99
N THR A 359 2.39 3.52 -6.50
CA THR A 359 1.11 2.86 -6.25
C THR A 359 0.67 2.10 -7.50
N LEU A 360 0.24 0.87 -7.32
CA LEU A 360 -0.23 -0.04 -8.36
C LEU A 360 -1.70 -0.35 -8.10
N TYR A 361 -2.54 -0.15 -9.12
CA TYR A 361 -3.99 -0.33 -9.05
C TYR A 361 -4.37 -1.40 -10.06
N TRP A 362 -4.89 -2.53 -9.58
CA TRP A 362 -5.11 -3.73 -10.38
C TRP A 362 -6.60 -4.09 -10.52
N HIS A 363 -6.86 -5.07 -11.38
CA HIS A 363 -8.17 -5.65 -11.68
C HIS A 363 -9.19 -4.69 -12.30
N LEU A 364 -8.75 -3.54 -12.83
CA LEU A 364 -9.61 -2.51 -13.39
C LEU A 364 -10.45 -3.02 -14.59
N ALA A 365 -11.76 -2.76 -14.56
CA ALA A 365 -12.62 -2.99 -15.71
C ALA A 365 -12.31 -2.01 -16.85
N ARG A 366 -11.91 -0.77 -16.49
CA ARG A 366 -11.55 0.27 -17.45
C ARG A 366 -10.38 1.11 -16.92
N VAL A 367 -9.35 1.28 -17.74
CA VAL A 367 -8.27 2.25 -17.53
C VAL A 367 -8.66 3.59 -18.15
N SER A 368 -8.54 4.70 -17.40
CA SER A 368 -9.00 6.04 -17.80
C SER A 368 -7.86 7.06 -17.99
N VAL A 369 -6.60 6.61 -17.89
CA VAL A 369 -5.38 7.43 -18.05
C VAL A 369 -4.41 6.78 -19.04
N THR A 370 -3.38 7.54 -19.44
CA THR A 370 -2.32 7.08 -20.35
C THR A 370 -0.95 7.28 -19.72
N VAL A 371 0.04 6.48 -20.12
CA VAL A 371 1.44 6.62 -19.68
C VAL A 371 1.96 8.04 -19.95
N GLY A 372 2.71 8.59 -19.01
CA GLY A 372 3.27 9.94 -19.02
C GLY A 372 2.37 11.03 -18.42
N THR A 373 1.09 10.72 -18.15
CA THR A 373 0.14 11.66 -17.55
C THR A 373 0.55 11.99 -16.12
N MET A 374 0.61 13.28 -15.78
CA MET A 374 0.68 13.73 -14.39
C MET A 374 -0.73 13.73 -13.82
N VAL A 375 -0.93 13.06 -12.69
CA VAL A 375 -2.21 13.00 -11.98
C VAL A 375 -2.07 13.68 -10.63
N GLU A 376 -3.14 14.35 -10.21
CA GLU A 376 -3.28 14.88 -8.86
C GLU A 376 -3.90 13.84 -7.93
N ARG A 377 -3.75 14.04 -6.62
CA ARG A 377 -4.50 13.30 -5.61
C ARG A 377 -6.00 13.34 -5.92
N GLY A 378 -6.68 12.20 -5.83
CA GLY A 378 -8.12 12.10 -6.07
C GLY A 378 -8.52 12.10 -7.55
N ALA A 379 -7.57 12.19 -8.49
CA ALA A 379 -7.89 12.08 -9.92
C ALA A 379 -8.43 10.68 -10.25
N VAL A 380 -9.49 10.61 -11.06
CA VAL A 380 -10.06 9.33 -11.51
C VAL A 380 -9.11 8.67 -12.50
N ILE A 381 -8.60 7.48 -12.15
CA ILE A 381 -7.64 6.72 -12.98
C ILE A 381 -8.28 5.50 -13.64
N GLY A 382 -9.43 5.03 -13.15
CA GLY A 382 -10.07 3.85 -13.66
C GLY A 382 -11.43 3.55 -13.04
N ILE A 383 -12.00 2.43 -13.45
CA ILE A 383 -13.21 1.83 -12.87
C ILE A 383 -12.82 0.45 -12.35
N ALA A 384 -13.17 0.16 -11.10
CA ALA A 384 -12.91 -1.13 -10.47
C ALA A 384 -13.57 -2.27 -11.26
N GLY A 385 -13.03 -3.49 -11.18
CA GLY A 385 -13.45 -4.59 -12.02
C GLY A 385 -13.06 -5.95 -11.49
N ASP A 386 -13.19 -6.96 -12.36
CA ASP A 386 -12.91 -8.36 -12.09
C ASP A 386 -12.11 -8.92 -13.29
N THR A 387 -10.90 -8.37 -13.49
CA THR A 387 -10.02 -8.74 -14.62
C THR A 387 -8.76 -9.42 -14.13
N GLY A 388 -8.15 -10.29 -14.95
CA GLY A 388 -6.95 -11.04 -14.56
C GLY A 388 -7.22 -12.22 -13.63
N CYS A 389 -6.45 -12.30 -12.54
CA CYS A 389 -6.53 -13.31 -11.48
C CYS A 389 -7.69 -13.09 -10.48
N ALA A 390 -8.43 -11.99 -10.59
CA ALA A 390 -9.52 -11.67 -9.69
C ALA A 390 -10.60 -12.77 -9.67
N ARG A 391 -11.16 -13.03 -8.47
CA ARG A 391 -12.23 -14.04 -8.23
C ARG A 391 -13.59 -13.39 -7.93
N GLY A 392 -13.71 -12.11 -8.25
CA GLY A 392 -14.79 -11.22 -7.84
C GLY A 392 -14.32 -9.78 -7.92
N ALA A 393 -15.26 -8.87 -8.16
CA ALA A 393 -14.92 -7.47 -8.38
C ALA A 393 -14.29 -6.82 -7.14
N HIS A 394 -13.07 -6.29 -7.30
CA HIS A 394 -12.36 -5.54 -6.27
C HIS A 394 -11.31 -4.60 -6.90
N LEU A 395 -10.79 -3.68 -6.09
CA LEU A 395 -9.55 -2.97 -6.36
C LEU A 395 -8.44 -3.62 -5.54
N HIS A 396 -7.40 -4.12 -6.21
CA HIS A 396 -6.14 -4.47 -5.54
C HIS A 396 -5.20 -3.25 -5.59
N LEU A 397 -4.92 -2.67 -4.42
CA LEU A 397 -3.96 -1.60 -4.22
C LEU A 397 -2.66 -2.18 -3.69
N GLN A 398 -1.60 -2.05 -4.46
CA GLN A 398 -0.26 -2.44 -4.06
C GLN A 398 0.62 -1.19 -3.97
N VAL A 399 1.48 -1.14 -2.95
CA VAL A 399 2.43 -0.05 -2.78
C VAL A 399 3.82 -0.64 -2.78
N GLN A 400 4.72 0.03 -3.49
CA GLN A 400 6.11 -0.39 -3.57
C GLN A 400 7.02 0.77 -3.26
N TYR A 401 8.05 0.48 -2.46
CA TYR A 401 9.13 1.41 -2.16
C TYR A 401 10.42 0.84 -2.71
N LEU A 402 11.01 1.54 -3.69
CA LEU A 402 12.21 1.12 -4.41
C LEU A 402 12.02 -0.28 -5.04
N GLY A 403 10.81 -0.48 -5.60
CA GLY A 403 10.38 -1.71 -6.28
C GLY A 403 10.16 -2.91 -5.38
N ARG A 404 10.23 -2.77 -4.06
CA ARG A 404 9.85 -3.82 -3.12
C ARG A 404 8.51 -3.48 -2.51
N ASP A 405 7.67 -4.49 -2.40
CA ASP A 405 6.32 -4.40 -1.86
C ASP A 405 6.35 -3.93 -0.40
N VAL A 406 5.45 -3.04 -0.01
CA VAL A 406 5.31 -2.52 1.37
C VAL A 406 3.86 -2.50 1.75
N ASP A 407 3.55 -2.77 3.02
CA ASP A 407 2.21 -2.49 3.53
C ASP A 407 2.09 -0.97 3.81
N PRO A 408 1.18 -0.24 3.14
CA PRO A 408 0.94 1.19 3.43
C PRO A 408 0.28 1.44 4.79
N TYR A 409 -0.19 0.40 5.50
CA TYR A 409 -0.69 0.45 6.87
C TYR A 409 0.39 0.16 7.91
N GLY A 410 1.63 -0.08 7.50
CA GLY A 410 2.76 -0.28 8.41
C GLY A 410 2.75 -1.64 9.10
N TRP A 411 3.25 -1.68 10.34
CA TRP A 411 3.30 -2.88 11.17
C TRP A 411 3.04 -2.53 12.63
N CYS A 412 2.13 -3.27 13.25
CA CYS A 412 1.59 -3.06 14.59
C CYS A 412 1.79 -4.27 15.50
N GLY A 413 2.34 -5.36 14.94
CA GLY A 413 2.70 -6.54 15.71
C GLY A 413 3.75 -6.20 16.77
N THR A 414 3.71 -6.93 17.88
CA THR A 414 4.69 -6.77 18.98
C THR A 414 6.08 -7.31 18.62
N ASP A 415 6.13 -8.30 17.72
CA ASP A 415 7.36 -8.86 17.18
C ASP A 415 7.87 -8.04 15.98
N PRO A 416 9.15 -8.15 15.58
CA PRO A 416 9.63 -7.51 14.36
C PRO A 416 8.83 -7.94 13.13
N ASP A 417 8.57 -7.00 12.22
CA ASP A 417 7.88 -7.26 10.94
C ASP A 417 8.61 -8.39 10.17
N PRO A 418 7.99 -9.57 9.99
CA PRO A 418 8.61 -10.69 9.27
C PRO A 418 8.97 -10.32 7.83
N TRP A 419 8.19 -9.42 7.21
CA TRP A 419 8.46 -8.95 5.87
C TRP A 419 9.71 -8.07 5.84
N ALA A 420 9.87 -7.16 6.79
CA ALA A 420 11.08 -6.33 6.90
C ALA A 420 12.34 -7.17 7.18
N LEU A 421 12.20 -8.31 7.87
CA LEU A 421 13.31 -9.25 8.10
C LEU A 421 13.66 -10.09 6.86
N ASN A 422 12.73 -10.22 5.91
CA ASN A 422 12.95 -11.00 4.71
C ASN A 422 13.98 -10.30 3.80
N PRO A 423 15.00 -11.01 3.26
CA PRO A 423 16.00 -10.38 2.38
C PRO A 423 15.46 -9.75 1.10
N VAL A 424 14.29 -10.18 0.62
CA VAL A 424 13.59 -9.53 -0.51
C VAL A 424 12.57 -8.48 -0.06
N GLY A 425 12.38 -8.36 1.25
CA GLY A 425 11.37 -7.53 1.86
C GLY A 425 11.75 -6.08 2.01
N GLN A 426 10.81 -5.32 2.53
CA GLN A 426 10.96 -3.88 2.74
C GLN A 426 10.18 -3.47 3.98
N ILE A 427 10.67 -2.42 4.64
CA ILE A 427 9.99 -1.89 5.83
C ILE A 427 8.59 -1.39 5.46
N SER A 428 7.60 -1.90 6.19
CA SER A 428 6.22 -1.42 6.10
C SER A 428 6.09 -0.15 6.94
N VAL A 429 5.49 0.88 6.38
CA VAL A 429 5.32 2.19 7.04
C VAL A 429 3.90 2.70 6.84
N TRP A 430 3.39 3.42 7.84
CA TRP A 430 2.09 4.10 7.69
C TRP A 430 2.23 5.22 6.65
N LEU A 431 1.47 5.15 5.57
CA LEU A 431 1.56 6.11 4.46
C LEU A 431 0.34 7.03 4.32
N TRP A 432 -0.70 6.85 5.14
CA TRP A 432 -1.96 7.56 5.04
C TRP A 432 -1.93 8.90 5.78
N VAL A 433 -2.03 10.01 5.05
CA VAL A 433 -1.97 11.37 5.62
C VAL A 433 -3.33 11.88 6.11
N ASP A 434 -4.41 11.27 5.63
CA ASP A 434 -5.79 11.63 5.93
C ASP A 434 -6.33 11.00 7.23
N MET A 435 -5.50 10.24 7.94
CA MET A 435 -5.87 9.48 9.13
C MET A 435 -4.67 9.16 10.05
N PRO A 436 -4.85 9.16 11.38
CA PRO A 436 -3.82 8.70 12.31
C PRO A 436 -3.51 7.22 12.15
N SER A 437 -2.23 6.87 12.29
CA SER A 437 -1.80 5.47 12.40
C SER A 437 -2.34 4.84 13.67
N PRO A 438 -2.89 3.62 13.63
CA PRO A 438 -3.26 2.89 14.84
C PRO A 438 -2.07 2.29 15.59
N CYS A 439 -0.85 2.45 15.05
CA CYS A 439 0.33 1.68 15.44
C CYS A 439 1.53 2.56 15.75
N ALA A 440 1.38 3.88 15.56
CA ALA A 440 2.36 4.88 15.90
C ALA A 440 1.70 5.96 16.77
N PRO A 441 2.49 6.72 17.55
CA PRO A 441 1.97 7.89 18.24
C PRO A 441 1.23 8.82 17.28
N PRO A 442 0.13 9.48 17.71
CA PRO A 442 -0.59 10.39 16.85
C PRO A 442 0.29 11.57 16.42
N PRO A 443 0.08 12.12 15.21
CA PRO A 443 0.84 13.28 14.74
C PRO A 443 0.75 14.47 15.71
N PRO A 444 1.74 15.39 15.72
CA PRO A 444 1.71 16.56 16.59
C PRO A 444 0.40 17.35 16.48
N GLY A 445 -0.25 17.58 17.62
CA GLY A 445 -1.52 18.31 17.71
C GLY A 445 -2.77 17.44 17.56
N VAL A 446 -2.65 16.21 17.03
CA VAL A 446 -3.76 15.25 17.02
C VAL A 446 -3.92 14.65 18.41
N VAL A 447 -5.12 14.73 18.95
CA VAL A 447 -5.48 14.08 20.23
C VAL A 447 -6.25 12.82 19.91
N VAL A 448 -5.79 11.67 20.38
CA VAL A 448 -6.55 10.42 20.33
C VAL A 448 -6.89 10.02 21.75
N VAL A 449 -8.14 9.60 21.97
CA VAL A 449 -8.57 8.94 23.19
C VAL A 449 -8.84 7.50 22.83
N ASP A 450 -7.98 6.60 23.28
CA ASP A 450 -8.05 5.15 23.10
C ASP A 450 -8.93 4.48 24.16
N ASP A 451 -9.36 3.23 23.93
CA ASP A 451 -10.19 2.46 24.86
C ASP A 451 -9.51 2.17 26.21
N ARG A 452 -8.19 2.30 26.28
CA ARG A 452 -7.40 2.14 27.52
C ARG A 452 -6.96 3.46 28.15
N ASP A 453 -7.30 4.60 27.54
CA ASP A 453 -6.90 5.90 28.05
C ASP A 453 -7.77 6.37 29.22
N PRO A 454 -7.25 7.21 30.14
CA PRO A 454 -8.05 7.78 31.24
C PRO A 454 -9.26 8.60 30.79
N GLY A 455 -9.26 9.08 29.54
CA GLY A 455 -10.38 9.82 28.93
C GLY A 455 -11.52 8.93 28.42
N PHE A 456 -11.36 7.60 28.46
CA PHE A 456 -12.39 6.67 28.03
C PHE A 456 -13.22 6.16 29.23
N LEU A 457 -14.53 6.17 29.06
CA LEU A 457 -15.47 5.69 30.07
C LEU A 457 -16.45 4.71 29.41
N LEU A 458 -16.65 3.58 30.07
CA LEU A 458 -17.50 2.49 29.58
C LEU A 458 -18.56 2.11 30.61
N SER A 459 -19.79 1.89 30.16
CA SER A 459 -20.90 1.43 31.00
C SER A 459 -21.68 0.30 30.34
N GLY A 460 -21.99 -0.73 31.14
CA GLY A 460 -22.68 -1.94 30.73
C GLY A 460 -21.74 -3.09 30.34
N ASP A 461 -22.31 -4.19 29.87
CA ASP A 461 -21.60 -5.45 29.60
C ASP A 461 -21.01 -5.48 28.18
N TRP A 462 -19.84 -4.87 28.00
CA TRP A 462 -19.06 -4.93 26.77
C TRP A 462 -18.06 -6.08 26.79
N GLN A 463 -17.86 -6.72 25.64
CA GLN A 463 -16.78 -7.70 25.45
C GLN A 463 -15.48 -6.98 25.14
N VAL A 464 -14.39 -7.37 25.78
CA VAL A 464 -13.04 -6.89 25.44
C VAL A 464 -12.53 -7.70 24.25
N ILE A 465 -11.99 -7.01 23.26
CA ILE A 465 -11.42 -7.57 22.04
C ILE A 465 -9.97 -7.08 21.96
N ASP A 466 -9.02 -7.99 21.85
CA ASP A 466 -7.58 -7.65 21.78
C ASP A 466 -7.15 -7.17 20.39
N MET A 467 -7.98 -6.39 19.71
CA MET A 467 -7.75 -5.90 18.35
C MET A 467 -8.46 -4.56 18.20
N GLY A 468 -7.77 -3.61 17.58
CA GLY A 468 -8.22 -2.24 17.44
C GLY A 468 -7.04 -1.28 17.45
N TYR A 469 -7.31 0.01 17.51
CA TYR A 469 -6.32 1.04 17.74
C TYR A 469 -5.51 0.71 19.00
N ALA A 470 -4.19 0.86 18.94
CA ALA A 470 -3.28 0.47 20.03
C ALA A 470 -3.49 -0.96 20.58
N GLY A 471 -4.07 -1.87 19.78
CA GLY A 471 -4.25 -3.29 20.10
C GLY A 471 -5.45 -3.63 20.99
N GLY A 472 -6.48 -2.79 21.10
CA GLY A 472 -7.68 -3.07 21.91
C GLY A 472 -8.95 -2.47 21.37
N ALA A 473 -10.08 -3.07 21.72
CA ALA A 473 -11.41 -2.50 21.52
C ALA A 473 -12.44 -3.17 22.43
N HIS A 474 -13.64 -2.59 22.45
CA HIS A 474 -14.83 -3.13 23.06
C HIS A 474 -15.93 -3.40 22.03
N PHE A 475 -16.60 -4.55 22.19
CA PHE A 475 -17.71 -4.95 21.32
C PHE A 475 -18.95 -5.34 22.13
N ALA A 476 -20.09 -4.81 21.71
CA ALA A 476 -21.40 -5.21 22.20
C ALA A 476 -22.07 -6.09 21.14
N PRO A 477 -22.15 -7.42 21.30
CA PRO A 477 -22.70 -8.31 20.27
C PRO A 477 -24.24 -8.31 20.22
N SER A 478 -24.79 -8.62 19.05
CA SER A 478 -26.21 -8.96 18.90
C SER A 478 -26.57 -10.19 19.75
N THR A 479 -27.72 -10.17 20.43
CA THR A 479 -28.22 -11.32 21.21
C THR A 479 -29.41 -11.99 20.51
N LEU A 480 -29.47 -13.31 20.52
CA LEU A 480 -30.65 -14.05 20.01
C LEU A 480 -31.73 -14.12 21.09
N THR A 481 -32.98 -13.92 20.67
CA THR A 481 -34.16 -14.13 21.52
C THR A 481 -34.24 -15.62 21.85
N PRO A 482 -34.28 -16.01 23.14
CA PRO A 482 -34.53 -17.40 23.51
C PRO A 482 -35.92 -17.81 23.05
N SER A 483 -36.02 -18.55 21.95
CA SER A 483 -37.30 -18.99 21.39
C SER A 483 -37.18 -20.35 20.71
N ILE A 484 -38.04 -21.28 21.13
CA ILE A 484 -38.15 -22.63 20.56
C ILE A 484 -38.82 -22.59 19.18
N THR A 485 -39.60 -21.54 18.88
CA THR A 485 -40.37 -21.39 17.64
C THR A 485 -39.74 -20.40 16.65
N ARG A 486 -38.88 -19.49 17.12
CA ARG A 486 -38.11 -18.53 16.29
C ARG A 486 -36.68 -18.37 16.83
N PRO A 487 -35.85 -19.43 16.80
CA PRO A 487 -34.50 -19.41 17.39
C PRO A 487 -33.53 -18.40 16.74
N TRP A 488 -33.86 -17.89 15.55
CA TRP A 488 -33.02 -16.98 14.76
C TRP A 488 -33.40 -15.50 14.88
N ARG A 489 -34.25 -15.11 15.84
CA ARG A 489 -34.69 -13.72 15.99
C ARG A 489 -33.79 -12.98 16.96
N PHE A 490 -33.14 -11.90 16.55
CA PHE A 490 -32.39 -11.03 17.47
C PHE A 490 -33.30 -10.31 18.48
N SER A 491 -32.85 -10.21 19.73
CA SER A 491 -33.44 -9.41 20.80
C SER A 491 -32.84 -8.01 20.84
N ASP A 492 -33.63 -7.04 21.30
CA ASP A 492 -33.11 -5.72 21.63
C ASP A 492 -32.17 -5.83 22.86
N PHE A 493 -31.17 -4.96 22.97
CA PHE A 493 -30.31 -4.91 24.15
C PHE A 493 -31.12 -4.65 25.44
N ALA A 494 -30.79 -5.40 26.51
CA ALA A 494 -31.53 -5.35 27.78
C ALA A 494 -31.34 -4.03 28.54
N ALA A 495 -30.22 -3.35 28.36
CA ALA A 495 -29.89 -2.04 28.93
C ALA A 495 -29.01 -1.23 27.95
N PRO A 496 -29.03 0.12 28.01
CA PRO A 496 -28.08 0.93 27.27
C PRO A 496 -26.66 0.59 27.64
N LEU A 497 -25.89 0.19 26.65
CA LEU A 497 -24.44 0.13 26.70
C LEU A 497 -23.94 1.46 26.17
N VAL A 498 -23.03 2.12 26.88
CA VAL A 498 -22.52 3.45 26.52
C VAL A 498 -21.00 3.46 26.62
N ALA A 499 -20.37 4.00 25.59
CA ALA A 499 -18.95 4.33 25.56
C ALA A 499 -18.80 5.84 25.36
N VAL A 500 -17.88 6.47 26.10
CA VAL A 500 -17.64 7.92 26.08
C VAL A 500 -16.14 8.19 25.99
N TRP A 501 -15.75 9.05 25.07
CA TRP A 501 -14.40 9.58 24.90
C TRP A 501 -14.37 11.07 25.28
N GLN A 502 -13.58 11.42 26.28
CA GLN A 502 -13.39 12.77 26.79
C GLN A 502 -11.96 13.25 26.52
N PRO A 503 -11.73 14.03 25.45
CA PRO A 503 -10.40 14.51 25.11
C PRO A 503 -9.94 15.64 26.03
N VAL A 504 -8.62 15.71 26.27
CA VAL A 504 -7.95 16.90 26.80
C VAL A 504 -7.39 17.69 25.63
N LEU A 505 -8.17 18.64 25.11
CA LEU A 505 -7.76 19.45 23.96
C LEU A 505 -6.80 20.56 24.39
N PRO A 506 -5.64 20.74 23.70
CA PRO A 506 -4.64 21.73 24.10
C PRO A 506 -5.08 23.17 23.83
N THR A 507 -5.96 23.38 22.85
CA THR A 507 -6.43 24.70 22.41
C THR A 507 -7.87 24.62 21.96
N GLY A 508 -8.61 25.74 22.06
CA GLY A 508 -9.89 25.88 21.38
C GLY A 508 -9.70 26.08 19.88
N GLY A 509 -10.63 25.56 19.07
CA GLY A 509 -10.54 25.63 17.62
C GLY A 509 -11.38 24.58 16.90
N GLN A 510 -11.22 24.50 15.57
CA GLN A 510 -11.87 23.48 14.77
C GLN A 510 -11.08 22.18 14.76
N TYR A 511 -11.78 21.07 15.00
CA TYR A 511 -11.23 19.73 14.92
C TYR A 511 -12.11 18.86 14.03
N ARG A 512 -11.48 18.11 13.13
CA ARG A 512 -12.10 16.96 12.47
C ARG A 512 -12.12 15.80 13.45
N VAL A 513 -13.30 15.23 13.69
CA VAL A 513 -13.51 14.15 14.65
C VAL A 513 -13.65 12.85 13.89
N LEU A 514 -12.83 11.87 14.24
CA LEU A 514 -12.83 10.55 13.63
C LEU A 514 -13.07 9.48 14.69
N ALA A 515 -13.86 8.46 14.38
CA ALA A 515 -14.05 7.29 15.23
C ALA A 515 -13.43 6.06 14.54
N TYR A 516 -12.53 5.37 15.22
CA TYR A 516 -11.93 4.17 14.69
C TYR A 516 -12.90 3.01 14.82
N VAL A 517 -13.15 2.32 13.71
CA VAL A 517 -13.98 1.11 13.67
C VAL A 517 -13.04 -0.07 13.48
N PRO A 518 -12.84 -0.91 14.52
CA PRO A 518 -11.99 -2.09 14.42
C PRO A 518 -12.39 -2.98 13.25
N PHE A 519 -11.39 -3.65 12.69
CA PHE A 519 -11.67 -4.84 11.93
C PHE A 519 -12.18 -5.91 12.87
N ALA A 520 -13.17 -6.71 12.48
CA ALA A 520 -13.48 -7.93 13.20
C ALA A 520 -14.01 -9.03 12.29
N LEU A 521 -13.42 -10.20 12.40
CA LEU A 521 -13.94 -11.46 11.87
C LEU A 521 -14.93 -12.05 12.85
N ASN A 522 -15.86 -11.22 13.27
CA ASN A 522 -16.86 -11.63 14.23
C ASN A 522 -17.97 -12.44 13.52
N GLY A 523 -18.07 -12.38 12.19
CA GLY A 523 -19.15 -13.02 11.43
C GLY A 523 -20.55 -12.54 11.86
N TYR A 524 -20.63 -11.40 12.54
CA TYR A 524 -21.84 -10.86 13.16
C TYR A 524 -22.33 -9.59 12.44
N ASP A 525 -23.61 -9.29 12.63
CA ASP A 525 -24.28 -8.10 12.08
C ASP A 525 -23.79 -6.83 12.81
N ASP A 526 -22.81 -6.11 12.25
CA ASP A 526 -22.43 -4.77 12.73
C ASP A 526 -23.55 -3.76 12.47
N SER A 527 -23.71 -2.80 13.38
CA SER A 527 -24.76 -1.78 13.28
C SER A 527 -24.52 -0.87 12.08
N ARG A 528 -25.53 -0.79 11.21
CA ARG A 528 -25.55 0.14 10.07
C ARG A 528 -26.03 1.54 10.46
N GLU A 529 -26.47 1.71 11.71
CA GLU A 529 -27.02 2.95 12.24
C GLU A 529 -26.43 3.29 13.61
N ALA A 530 -25.14 3.06 13.81
CA ALA A 530 -24.47 3.46 15.05
C ALA A 530 -24.47 4.99 15.16
N ARG A 531 -24.97 5.54 16.26
CA ARG A 531 -25.03 6.99 16.45
C ARG A 531 -23.95 7.45 17.40
N PHE A 532 -23.17 8.40 16.93
CA PHE A 532 -22.18 9.13 17.71
C PHE A 532 -22.76 10.49 18.10
N LEU A 533 -22.84 10.76 19.39
CA LEU A 533 -23.14 12.07 19.96
C LEU A 533 -21.83 12.82 20.14
N ILE A 534 -21.69 13.99 19.53
CA ILE A 534 -20.53 14.87 19.65
C ILE A 534 -20.98 16.12 20.41
N ARG A 535 -20.40 16.36 21.58
CA ARG A 535 -20.58 17.61 22.33
C ARG A 535 -19.46 18.57 21.98
N HIS A 536 -19.82 19.65 21.31
CA HIS A 536 -18.93 20.71 20.83
C HIS A 536 -19.39 22.08 21.37
N GLN A 537 -18.67 23.15 21.04
CA GLN A 537 -18.91 24.49 21.60
C GLN A 537 -20.35 24.98 21.36
N ASP A 538 -20.90 24.70 20.17
CA ASP A 538 -22.25 25.14 19.76
C ASP A 538 -23.39 24.22 20.24
N GLY A 539 -23.09 23.15 20.98
CA GLY A 539 -24.10 22.21 21.49
C GLY A 539 -23.76 20.74 21.22
N GLU A 540 -24.78 19.94 20.93
CA GLU A 540 -24.63 18.51 20.67
C GLU A 540 -25.12 18.17 19.26
N THR A 541 -24.30 17.44 18.50
CA THR A 541 -24.65 16.89 17.18
C THR A 541 -24.66 15.37 17.24
N VAL A 542 -25.59 14.73 16.51
CA VAL A 542 -25.63 13.28 16.37
C VAL A 542 -25.34 12.89 14.93
N VAL A 543 -24.33 12.06 14.73
CA VAL A 543 -23.95 11.50 13.44
C VAL A 543 -24.27 10.01 13.42
N THR A 544 -24.85 9.53 12.32
CA THR A 544 -25.11 8.11 12.13
C THR A 544 -24.06 7.53 11.20
N VAL A 545 -23.41 6.45 11.63
CA VAL A 545 -22.33 5.76 10.94
C VAL A 545 -22.76 4.32 10.67
N ASP A 546 -22.47 3.84 9.47
CA ASP A 546 -22.56 2.43 9.12
C ASP A 546 -21.24 1.75 9.49
N LEU A 547 -21.20 1.07 10.63
CA LEU A 547 -19.99 0.41 11.12
C LEU A 547 -19.57 -0.75 10.22
N GLU A 548 -20.52 -1.38 9.51
CA GLU A 548 -20.20 -2.42 8.54
C GLU A 548 -19.43 -1.82 7.36
N ALA A 549 -19.86 -0.65 6.87
CA ALA A 549 -19.19 0.05 5.77
C ALA A 549 -17.86 0.69 6.19
N GLU A 550 -17.75 1.12 7.45
CA GLU A 550 -16.58 1.87 7.95
C GLU A 550 -15.50 1.02 8.64
N ARG A 551 -15.65 -0.31 8.66
CA ARG A 551 -14.72 -1.24 9.32
C ARG A 551 -13.26 -1.10 8.88
N ASN A 552 -12.37 -1.37 9.83
CA ASN A 552 -10.91 -1.25 9.67
C ASN A 552 -10.45 0.12 9.17
N TRP A 553 -11.16 1.17 9.59
CA TRP A 553 -10.90 2.53 9.16
C TRP A 553 -11.39 3.55 10.21
N TRP A 554 -11.01 4.81 10.00
CA TRP A 554 -11.51 5.96 10.75
C TRP A 554 -12.78 6.53 10.10
N ALA A 555 -13.93 6.27 10.70
CA ALA A 555 -15.20 6.89 10.31
C ALA A 555 -15.17 8.40 10.57
N ASP A 556 -15.49 9.20 9.55
CA ASP A 556 -15.52 10.66 9.67
C ASP A 556 -16.82 11.13 10.33
N LEU A 557 -16.72 11.70 11.53
CA LEU A 557 -17.85 12.26 12.26
C LEU A 557 -18.09 13.74 11.91
N GLY A 558 -17.19 14.37 11.15
CA GLY A 558 -17.30 15.76 10.72
C GLY A 558 -16.36 16.72 11.47
N VAL A 559 -16.51 18.00 11.16
CA VAL A 559 -15.68 19.09 11.70
C VAL A 559 -16.49 19.95 12.64
N TYR A 560 -16.00 20.15 13.85
CA TYR A 560 -16.67 20.91 14.90
C TYR A 560 -15.72 21.87 15.61
N THR A 561 -16.26 22.97 16.14
CA THR A 561 -15.50 23.89 16.99
C THR A 561 -15.59 23.45 18.44
N PHE A 562 -14.45 23.31 19.10
CA PHE A 562 -14.37 22.93 20.50
C PHE A 562 -13.75 24.04 21.36
N ASP A 563 -14.27 24.18 22.57
CA ASP A 563 -13.66 24.93 23.66
C ASP A 563 -13.22 23.93 24.75
N PRO A 564 -11.93 23.85 25.13
CA PRO A 564 -11.48 22.98 26.20
C PRO A 564 -12.25 23.17 27.52
N ALA A 565 -12.79 24.37 27.76
CA ALA A 565 -13.59 24.67 28.95
C ALA A 565 -15.03 24.10 28.88
N SER A 566 -15.53 23.69 27.71
CA SER A 566 -16.91 23.24 27.53
C SER A 566 -17.11 21.72 27.72
N SER A 567 -16.13 21.02 28.29
CA SER A 567 -16.14 19.56 28.51
C SER A 567 -16.51 18.79 27.23
N PRO A 568 -15.68 18.88 26.18
CA PRO A 568 -15.89 18.14 24.92
C PRO A 568 -16.01 16.64 25.19
N LEU A 569 -16.88 15.96 24.45
CA LEU A 569 -16.94 14.50 24.46
C LEU A 569 -17.53 13.96 23.15
N VAL A 570 -17.20 12.71 22.87
CA VAL A 570 -17.90 11.86 21.91
C VAL A 570 -18.49 10.67 22.66
N ALA A 571 -19.69 10.25 22.31
CA ALA A 571 -20.31 9.07 22.92
C ALA A 571 -21.03 8.22 21.87
N THR A 572 -21.01 6.91 22.05
CA THR A 572 -21.80 5.95 21.27
C THR A 572 -22.48 4.94 22.20
N GLY A 573 -23.45 4.20 21.68
CA GLY A 573 -24.14 3.18 22.49
C GLY A 573 -25.32 2.50 21.81
N THR A 574 -25.92 1.53 22.50
CA THR A 574 -26.94 0.61 21.95
C THR A 574 -28.37 1.17 21.91
N ILE A 575 -28.58 2.41 22.35
CA ILE A 575 -29.88 3.09 22.23
C ILE A 575 -30.10 3.65 20.81
N ALA A 576 -29.07 3.65 19.98
CA ALA A 576 -29.03 4.27 18.67
C ALA A 576 -29.47 3.35 17.53
N GLY A 577 -30.34 3.86 16.64
CA GLY A 577 -30.64 3.30 15.31
C GLY A 577 -31.07 1.83 15.29
N ASP A 578 -30.10 0.93 15.17
CA ASP A 578 -30.26 -0.52 15.15
C ASP A 578 -29.90 -1.17 16.50
N ARG A 579 -30.92 -1.34 17.36
CA ARG A 579 -30.78 -1.91 18.72
C ARG A 579 -30.57 -3.42 18.76
N ARG A 580 -30.39 -4.08 17.62
CA ARG A 580 -30.24 -5.55 17.53
C ARG A 580 -28.90 -5.97 16.94
N ARG A 581 -28.11 -5.01 16.46
CA ARG A 581 -26.83 -5.22 15.82
C ARG A 581 -25.66 -4.80 16.71
N GLY A 582 -24.49 -5.34 16.40
CA GLY A 582 -23.29 -5.12 17.18
C GLY A 582 -22.78 -3.68 17.10
N ILE A 583 -22.20 -3.18 18.19
CA ILE A 583 -21.56 -1.86 18.23
C ILE A 583 -20.13 -2.00 18.73
N TRP A 584 -19.23 -1.27 18.08
CA TRP A 584 -17.82 -1.14 18.45
C TRP A 584 -17.57 0.15 19.23
N ALA A 585 -16.65 0.07 20.18
CA ALA A 585 -16.06 1.22 20.87
C ALA A 585 -14.55 0.97 20.99
N ASP A 586 -13.75 1.82 20.37
CA ASP A 586 -12.29 1.74 20.37
C ASP A 586 -11.71 3.14 20.61
N ALA A 587 -11.28 3.85 19.56
CA ALA A 587 -10.63 5.14 19.67
C ALA A 587 -11.38 6.28 18.96
N VAL A 588 -11.24 7.49 19.49
CA VAL A 588 -11.71 8.73 18.85
C VAL A 588 -10.55 9.71 18.71
N ALA A 589 -10.32 10.18 17.47
CA ALA A 589 -9.30 11.17 17.15
C ALA A 589 -9.92 12.55 16.93
N PHE A 590 -9.24 13.58 17.44
CA PHE A 590 -9.52 15.00 17.26
C PHE A 590 -8.34 15.60 16.51
N VAL A 591 -8.52 15.80 15.21
CA VAL A 591 -7.47 16.30 14.29
C VAL A 591 -7.66 17.81 14.09
N PRO A 592 -6.70 18.66 14.50
CA PRO A 592 -6.82 20.11 14.31
C PRO A 592 -6.97 20.48 12.83
N VAL A 593 -7.89 21.39 12.52
CA VAL A 593 -8.05 21.94 11.18
C VAL A 593 -7.19 23.21 11.07
N THR A 594 -6.06 23.11 10.37
CA THR A 594 -5.05 24.19 10.32
C THR A 594 -5.08 25.06 9.04
N ASP A 595 -5.72 24.63 7.93
CA ASP A 595 -6.16 25.47 6.79
C ASP A 595 -6.85 24.64 5.67
N ALA A 596 -7.51 25.31 4.71
CA ALA A 596 -8.51 24.79 3.76
C ALA A 596 -8.18 23.58 2.86
N THR A 597 -6.95 23.05 2.86
CA THR A 597 -6.52 21.88 2.08
C THR A 597 -6.80 20.53 2.74
N THR A 598 -7.32 20.52 3.97
CA THR A 598 -7.71 19.32 4.73
C THR A 598 -9.21 19.07 4.77
N ARG A 599 -9.99 19.73 3.90
CA ARG A 599 -11.43 19.47 3.73
C ARG A 599 -11.72 18.27 2.85
#